data_AF-A0A835NNX5-F1
#
_entry.id   AF-A0A835NNX5-F1
#
_cell.length_a   1.000
_cell.length_b   1.000
_cell.length_c   1.000
_cell.angle_alpha   90.00
_cell.angle_beta   90.00
_cell.angle_gamma   90.00
#
_symmetry.space_group_name_H-M   'P 1'
#
loop_
_entity.id
_entity.type
_entity.pdbx_description
1 polymer ?
#
loop_
_entity_poly.entity_id
_entity_poly.type
_entity_poly.pdbx_seq_one_letter_code
_entity_poly.pdbx_strand_id
1 'polypeptide(L)'
;MWLLLEPDPAQGSARLGVSDRSVVALVPKQTSSYNIPASASISRTSISRYDSTFRYTGSPDSLRSRAPMITPDLESGVKVWHLVKNHDHGDQKEGDRGSKMVSEIYLTRLLATKVPELNLPGERWGTLQKFVDDLFETLFSTVHRGSALPLAIKYMFDFLDEQADKHNIHDPHVRHTWKSNCTARVKAAAFSELERQRELRLESLPLRFWVNVIKNPQFVFDIHKGSITDACLSVVAQTFMDSCSTSEHRLGKDSPSNKLLYAKDIPSYKSWVERYYADIAKLPAISDQDMNAYLAEQSRLHAVEFNMLSALNEIYSYVSKYSEELIGALEQDEQARRQRLAYKVEQLIGAMSFES
;
A
#
# COMPACT_ATOMS: atom_id res chain seq x y z
N MET A 1 -21.62 40.06 16.75
CA MET A 1 -21.01 39.03 17.62
C MET A 1 -20.63 37.88 16.71
N TRP A 2 -19.40 37.92 16.19
CA TRP A 2 -18.92 37.00 15.16
C TRP A 2 -18.14 35.88 15.85
N LEU A 3 -18.74 34.69 15.95
CA LEU A 3 -18.07 33.51 16.46
C LEU A 3 -17.18 32.93 15.36
N LEU A 4 -15.88 32.84 15.66
CA LEU A 4 -14.85 32.19 14.86
C LEU A 4 -15.19 30.71 14.64
N LEU A 5 -14.97 30.23 13.41
CA LEU A 5 -15.09 28.83 13.04
C LEU A 5 -13.80 28.31 12.38
N GLU A 6 -13.38 27.14 12.86
CA GLU A 6 -12.57 26.14 12.15
C GLU A 6 -13.23 24.74 12.35
N PRO A 7 -12.96 23.75 11.49
CA PRO A 7 -14.04 23.06 10.77
C PRO A 7 -14.30 21.60 11.18
N ASP A 8 -15.56 21.17 11.09
CA ASP A 8 -15.99 19.85 10.57
C ASP A 8 -17.49 19.94 10.18
N PRO A 9 -17.87 19.79 8.89
CA PRO A 9 -19.19 20.20 8.40
C PRO A 9 -20.38 19.38 8.93
N ALA A 10 -20.21 18.14 9.40
CA ALA A 10 -21.36 17.29 9.71
C ALA A 10 -21.91 17.46 11.14
N GLN A 11 -21.05 17.62 12.16
CA GLN A 11 -21.50 17.78 13.55
C GLN A 11 -21.55 19.22 14.05
N GLY A 12 -20.75 20.12 13.47
CA GLY A 12 -20.84 21.55 13.79
C GLY A 12 -22.21 22.12 13.45
N SER A 13 -22.79 21.68 12.33
CA SER A 13 -24.05 22.18 11.79
C SER A 13 -25.23 22.00 12.76
N ALA A 14 -25.39 20.81 13.36
CA ALA A 14 -26.47 20.53 14.29
C ALA A 14 -26.30 21.23 15.65
N ARG A 15 -25.05 21.34 16.15
CA ARG A 15 -24.76 22.04 17.41
C ARG A 15 -24.92 23.55 17.32
N LEU A 16 -24.70 24.11 16.13
CA LEU A 16 -24.80 25.56 15.87
C LEU A 16 -26.18 25.98 15.32
N GLY A 17 -27.14 25.05 15.24
CA GLY A 17 -28.50 25.34 14.74
C GLY A 17 -28.53 25.76 13.27
N VAL A 18 -27.56 25.33 12.47
CA VAL A 18 -27.50 25.63 11.03
C VAL A 18 -28.61 24.88 10.32
N SER A 19 -29.54 25.63 9.72
CA SER A 19 -30.69 25.08 9.00
C SER A 19 -30.34 24.66 7.57
N ASP A 20 -31.21 23.86 6.95
CA ASP A 20 -31.12 23.57 5.52
C ASP A 20 -31.02 24.87 4.70
N ARG A 21 -30.19 24.85 3.64
CA ARG A 21 -29.90 26.00 2.75
C ARG A 21 -29.22 27.21 3.38
N SER A 22 -28.59 27.05 4.53
CA SER A 22 -27.77 28.13 5.13
C SER A 22 -26.64 28.56 4.19
N VAL A 23 -26.40 29.86 4.11
CA VAL A 23 -25.28 30.42 3.33
C VAL A 23 -24.01 30.25 4.15
N VAL A 24 -23.00 29.59 3.56
CA VAL A 24 -21.70 29.32 4.17
C VAL A 24 -20.59 29.88 3.29
N ALA A 25 -19.49 30.32 3.92
CA ALA A 25 -18.29 30.79 3.22
C ALA A 25 -17.04 30.19 3.89
N LEU A 26 -16.07 29.77 3.06
CA LEU A 26 -14.75 29.37 3.52
C LEU A 26 -13.85 30.60 3.54
N VAL A 27 -13.36 30.98 4.72
CA VAL A 27 -12.44 32.10 4.90
C VAL A 27 -11.12 31.60 5.48
N PRO A 28 -9.95 32.08 5.00
CA PRO A 28 -8.67 31.74 5.62
C PRO A 28 -8.69 32.14 7.11
N LYS A 29 -8.21 31.26 7.98
CA LYS A 29 -8.12 31.55 9.42
C LYS A 29 -7.22 32.77 9.62
N GLN A 30 -7.81 33.91 9.94
CA GLN A 30 -7.04 35.08 10.34
C GLN A 30 -6.59 34.88 11.79
N THR A 31 -5.34 34.50 11.99
CA THR A 31 -4.73 34.59 13.32
C THR A 31 -4.64 36.06 13.70
N SER A 32 -5.56 36.51 14.55
CA SER A 32 -5.56 37.84 15.16
C SER A 32 -4.16 38.19 15.67
N SER A 33 -3.47 39.11 14.99
CA SER A 33 -2.12 39.58 15.36
C SER A 33 -2.11 40.47 16.62
N TYR A 34 -3.15 40.44 17.44
CA TYR A 34 -3.36 41.37 18.55
C TYR A 34 -2.58 41.06 19.84
N ASN A 35 -1.66 40.10 19.82
CA ASN A 35 -0.76 39.79 20.95
C ASN A 35 0.72 39.84 20.56
N ILE A 36 1.15 40.82 19.75
CA ILE A 36 2.58 41.15 19.62
C ILE A 36 2.84 42.41 20.48
N PRO A 37 3.64 42.33 21.55
CA PRO A 37 4.05 43.52 22.31
C PRO A 37 4.74 44.54 21.39
N ALA A 38 4.45 45.82 21.58
CA ALA A 38 4.86 46.94 20.72
C ALA A 38 6.38 47.29 20.78
N SER A 39 7.27 46.31 20.92
CA SER A 39 8.72 46.51 20.98
C SER A 39 9.55 45.67 20.00
N ALA A 40 8.93 44.90 19.10
CA ALA A 40 9.67 44.21 18.04
C ALA A 40 9.70 45.05 16.76
N SER A 41 10.75 45.86 16.60
CA SER A 41 11.11 46.47 15.32
C SER A 41 11.49 45.39 14.30
N ILE A 42 10.68 45.20 13.28
CA ILE A 42 11.09 44.44 12.09
C ILE A 42 11.08 45.41 10.91
N SER A 43 12.28 45.85 10.56
CA SER A 43 12.58 46.68 9.40
C SER A 43 12.10 46.01 8.12
N ARG A 44 11.33 46.76 7.33
CA ARG A 44 10.93 46.40 5.97
C ARG A 44 12.03 46.78 4.99
N THR A 45 12.85 45.82 4.62
CA THR A 45 13.71 45.82 3.43
C THR A 45 13.79 44.38 2.96
N SER A 46 13.72 43.95 1.70
CA SER A 46 13.54 44.56 0.39
C SER A 46 13.54 43.35 -0.55
N ILE A 47 12.64 43.32 -1.54
CA ILE A 47 12.71 42.37 -2.66
C ILE A 47 14.05 42.56 -3.39
N SER A 48 14.86 41.51 -3.48
CA SER A 48 15.96 41.43 -4.43
C SER A 48 16.07 40.01 -5.00
N ARG A 49 16.00 39.94 -6.33
CA ARG A 49 16.37 38.77 -7.14
C ARG A 49 17.87 38.86 -7.37
N TYR A 50 18.63 37.84 -6.97
CA TYR A 50 19.67 37.12 -7.74
C TYR A 50 20.52 36.28 -6.77
N ASP A 51 20.45 34.97 -7.00
CA ASP A 51 21.48 33.92 -6.90
C ASP A 51 22.53 33.92 -5.76
N SER A 52 22.49 32.88 -4.91
CA SER A 52 23.55 31.84 -4.83
C SER A 52 23.46 31.00 -3.53
N THR A 53 23.32 29.70 -3.73
CA THR A 53 23.91 28.58 -2.96
C THR A 53 24.40 28.84 -1.53
N PHE A 54 23.69 28.29 -0.53
CA PHE A 54 24.28 27.32 0.41
C PHE A 54 23.17 26.48 1.07
N ARG A 55 23.53 25.22 1.30
CA ARG A 55 22.68 24.09 1.66
C ARG A 55 22.10 24.22 3.08
N TYR A 56 20.81 23.93 3.22
CA TYR A 56 20.31 23.18 4.37
C TYR A 56 19.41 22.06 3.84
N THR A 57 19.78 20.85 4.21
CA THR A 57 19.13 19.60 3.89
C THR A 57 17.90 19.44 4.77
N GLY A 58 16.76 19.20 4.15
CA GLY A 58 15.49 18.93 4.79
C GLY A 58 14.40 19.25 3.78
N SER A 59 13.67 18.24 3.32
CA SER A 59 12.43 18.45 2.59
C SER A 59 11.61 19.52 3.31
N PRO A 60 10.94 20.46 2.61
CA PRO A 60 9.95 21.28 3.29
C PRO A 60 8.88 20.30 3.76
N ASP A 61 8.85 20.04 5.06
CA ASP A 61 7.72 19.39 5.72
C ASP A 61 6.46 19.99 5.12
N SER A 62 5.57 19.10 4.67
CA SER A 62 4.28 19.45 4.12
C SER A 62 3.51 20.31 5.14
N LEU A 63 3.68 21.63 5.05
CA LEU A 63 3.00 22.63 5.87
C LEU A 63 1.53 22.81 5.47
N ARG A 64 0.91 21.78 4.89
CA ARG A 64 -0.52 21.74 4.60
C ARG A 64 -1.17 20.43 5.07
N SER A 65 -0.87 20.09 6.31
CA SER A 65 -1.78 19.35 7.20
C SER A 65 -1.79 20.01 8.58
N ARG A 66 -2.09 21.32 8.62
CA ARG A 66 -2.70 21.91 9.81
C ARG A 66 -4.20 22.07 9.53
N ALA A 67 -4.89 20.94 9.44
CA ALA A 67 -6.17 20.90 10.15
C ALA A 67 -5.83 21.26 11.60
N PRO A 68 -6.64 22.03 12.33
CA PRO A 68 -6.58 22.02 13.78
C PRO A 68 -7.02 20.61 14.19
N MET A 69 -6.08 19.66 14.13
CA MET A 69 -6.15 18.49 14.97
C MET A 69 -6.24 19.10 16.36
N ILE A 70 -7.41 18.96 16.98
CA ILE A 70 -7.47 18.89 18.44
C ILE A 70 -6.58 17.69 18.75
N THR A 71 -5.26 17.89 18.79
CA THR A 71 -4.41 17.11 19.67
C THR A 71 -5.02 17.40 21.02
N PRO A 72 -5.73 16.45 21.66
CA PRO A 72 -6.08 16.66 23.04
C PRO A 72 -4.76 16.96 23.72
N ASP A 73 -4.68 18.13 24.33
CA ASP A 73 -3.58 18.43 25.21
C ASP A 73 -3.49 17.25 26.19
N LEU A 74 -2.46 16.41 26.01
CA LEU A 74 -2.30 15.17 26.74
C LEU A 74 -2.12 15.47 28.23
N GLU A 75 -1.87 16.73 28.60
CA GLU A 75 -1.78 17.23 29.97
C GLU A 75 -3.15 17.46 30.64
N SER A 76 -4.25 17.56 29.89
CA SER A 76 -5.56 18.00 30.43
C SER A 76 -6.47 16.88 30.97
N GLY A 77 -6.16 15.60 30.72
CA GLY A 77 -6.99 14.47 31.17
C GLY A 77 -8.40 14.39 30.53
N VAL A 78 -8.70 15.24 29.53
CA VAL A 78 -10.02 15.30 28.89
C VAL A 78 -10.12 14.32 27.73
N LYS A 79 -11.09 13.39 27.79
CA LYS A 79 -11.44 12.48 26.68
C LYS A 79 -12.48 13.11 25.75
N VAL A 80 -12.06 13.44 24.53
CA VAL A 80 -12.95 13.95 23.47
C VAL A 80 -13.67 12.79 22.78
N TRP A 81 -14.95 12.99 22.47
CA TRP A 81 -15.79 12.03 21.73
C TRP A 81 -16.73 12.79 20.77
N HIS A 82 -17.15 12.11 19.70
CA HIS A 82 -17.95 12.70 18.62
C HIS A 82 -19.36 12.09 18.58
N LEU A 83 -19.51 10.90 17.99
CA LEU A 83 -20.77 10.15 17.94
C LEU A 83 -20.88 9.07 19.02
N VAL A 84 -19.75 8.51 19.44
CA VAL A 84 -19.71 7.38 20.39
C VAL A 84 -18.85 7.78 21.58
N LYS A 85 -19.45 7.77 22.78
CA LYS A 85 -18.75 7.96 24.05
C LYS A 85 -18.47 6.59 24.66
N ASN A 86 -17.24 6.09 24.49
CA ASN A 86 -16.80 4.87 25.15
C ASN A 86 -16.74 5.15 26.67
N HIS A 87 -17.55 4.44 27.45
CA HIS A 87 -17.45 4.49 28.92
C HIS A 87 -16.27 3.60 29.34
N ASP A 88 -15.39 4.13 30.20
CA ASP A 88 -14.37 3.29 30.85
C ASP A 88 -15.11 2.21 31.66
N HIS A 89 -14.83 0.95 31.38
CA HIS A 89 -15.52 -0.20 31.98
C HIS A 89 -15.27 -0.28 33.50
N GLY A 90 -16.14 0.34 34.28
CA GLY A 90 -16.46 -0.05 35.65
C GLY A 90 -17.88 -0.62 35.66
N ASP A 91 -17.98 -1.93 35.86
CA ASP A 91 -19.20 -2.71 36.03
C ASP A 91 -20.25 -2.71 34.90
N GLN A 92 -20.34 -3.84 34.18
CA GLN A 92 -21.65 -4.48 33.92
C GLN A 92 -21.51 -5.86 33.25
N LYS A 93 -21.88 -6.90 34.01
CA LYS A 93 -22.22 -8.24 33.54
C LYS A 93 -23.55 -8.22 32.75
N GLU A 94 -23.69 -7.46 31.67
CA GLU A 94 -24.86 -7.53 30.77
C GLU A 94 -24.53 -7.23 29.28
N GLY A 95 -23.26 -7.09 28.91
CA GLY A 95 -22.85 -6.62 27.57
C GLY A 95 -22.90 -7.64 26.42
N ASP A 96 -23.02 -8.95 26.68
CA ASP A 96 -22.82 -9.96 25.62
C ASP A 96 -24.01 -10.09 24.65
N ARG A 97 -25.23 -9.75 25.08
CA ARG A 97 -26.44 -9.81 24.21
C ARG A 97 -26.66 -8.54 23.39
N GLY A 98 -26.34 -7.36 23.94
CA GLY A 98 -26.46 -6.08 23.24
C GLY A 98 -25.44 -5.91 22.11
N SER A 99 -24.19 -6.35 22.33
CA SER A 99 -23.13 -6.29 21.31
C SER A 99 -23.43 -7.16 20.08
N LYS A 100 -24.04 -8.33 20.27
CA LYS A 100 -24.43 -9.26 19.19
C LYS A 100 -25.58 -8.72 18.32
N MET A 101 -26.67 -8.21 18.89
CA MET A 101 -27.79 -7.66 18.11
C MET A 101 -27.40 -6.40 17.32
N VAL A 102 -26.56 -5.55 17.92
CA VAL A 102 -26.04 -4.34 17.28
C VAL A 102 -25.17 -4.71 16.06
N SER A 103 -24.37 -5.79 16.15
CA SER A 103 -23.54 -6.30 15.06
C SER A 103 -24.36 -6.82 13.86
N GLU A 104 -25.51 -7.45 14.09
CA GLU A 104 -26.40 -7.95 13.02
C GLU A 104 -27.15 -6.83 12.26
N ILE A 105 -27.58 -5.76 12.96
CA ILE A 105 -28.18 -4.59 12.32
C ILE A 105 -27.15 -3.86 11.44
N TYR A 106 -25.89 -3.80 11.88
CA TYR A 106 -24.80 -3.27 11.07
C TYR A 106 -24.41 -4.19 9.91
N LEU A 107 -24.57 -5.50 10.04
CA LEU A 107 -24.36 -6.45 8.94
C LEU A 107 -25.31 -6.15 7.76
N THR A 108 -26.57 -5.84 8.04
CA THR A 108 -27.53 -5.44 7.00
C THR A 108 -27.13 -4.12 6.32
N ARG A 109 -26.49 -3.18 7.05
CA ARG A 109 -25.93 -1.95 6.47
C ARG A 109 -24.65 -2.19 5.65
N LEU A 110 -23.80 -3.12 6.08
CA LEU A 110 -22.63 -3.58 5.33
C LEU A 110 -23.06 -4.26 4.03
N LEU A 111 -24.09 -5.11 4.11
CA LEU A 111 -24.74 -5.70 2.95
C LEU A 111 -25.34 -4.59 2.08
N ALA A 112 -26.14 -3.66 2.59
CA ALA A 112 -26.70 -2.54 1.82
C ALA A 112 -25.64 -1.71 1.07
N THR A 113 -24.47 -1.49 1.68
CA THR A 113 -23.34 -0.78 1.06
C THR A 113 -22.71 -1.60 -0.08
N LYS A 114 -22.72 -2.93 0.05
CA LYS A 114 -22.20 -3.89 -0.94
C LYS A 114 -23.26 -4.41 -1.92
N VAL A 115 -24.54 -4.38 -1.58
CA VAL A 115 -25.68 -5.08 -2.16
C VAL A 115 -26.92 -4.29 -1.75
N PRO A 116 -27.51 -3.42 -2.57
CA PRO A 116 -28.82 -2.89 -2.26
C PRO A 116 -29.80 -4.07 -2.23
N GLU A 117 -30.36 -4.35 -1.06
CA GLU A 117 -31.57 -5.14 -0.97
C GLU A 117 -32.70 -4.33 -1.62
N LEU A 118 -33.03 -4.67 -2.85
CA LEU A 118 -34.42 -4.67 -3.29
C LEU A 118 -34.64 -5.84 -4.26
N ASN A 119 -35.56 -6.70 -3.84
CA ASN A 119 -35.96 -7.94 -4.47
C ASN A 119 -36.51 -7.72 -5.89
N LEU A 120 -35.65 -7.78 -6.90
CA LEU A 120 -36.05 -8.04 -8.28
C LEU A 120 -35.13 -9.12 -8.89
N PRO A 121 -35.69 -10.17 -9.53
CA PRO A 121 -34.91 -11.18 -10.20
C PRO A 121 -34.36 -10.60 -11.50
N GLY A 122 -33.09 -10.19 -11.52
CA GLY A 122 -32.42 -9.79 -12.76
C GLY A 122 -31.25 -8.83 -12.62
N GLU A 123 -31.17 -8.02 -11.55
CA GLU A 123 -30.10 -7.03 -11.39
C GLU A 123 -29.56 -7.04 -9.95
N ARG A 124 -28.53 -7.87 -9.72
CA ARG A 124 -27.71 -7.83 -8.50
C ARG A 124 -26.59 -6.81 -8.69
N TRP A 125 -26.84 -5.54 -8.42
CA TRP A 125 -25.75 -4.55 -8.43
C TRP A 125 -25.67 -3.82 -7.10
N GLY A 126 -24.72 -4.26 -6.28
CA GLY A 126 -24.14 -3.46 -5.21
C GLY A 126 -23.76 -2.05 -5.65
N THR A 127 -23.99 -1.04 -4.82
CA THR A 127 -23.48 0.33 -5.07
C THR A 127 -21.96 0.33 -5.30
N LEU A 128 -21.23 -0.53 -4.56
CA LEU A 128 -19.77 -0.71 -4.73
C LEU A 128 -19.38 -1.97 -5.53
N GLN A 129 -20.26 -2.97 -5.61
CA GLN A 129 -19.93 -4.28 -6.20
C GLN A 129 -19.45 -4.13 -7.65
N LYS A 130 -20.15 -3.33 -8.47
CA LYS A 130 -19.75 -3.09 -9.86
C LYS A 130 -18.33 -2.53 -9.98
N PHE A 131 -17.94 -1.61 -9.11
CA PHE A 131 -16.59 -1.04 -9.13
C PHE A 131 -15.52 -2.06 -8.71
N VAL A 132 -15.86 -2.97 -7.79
CA VAL A 132 -14.98 -4.08 -7.39
C VAL A 132 -14.82 -5.09 -8.53
N ASP A 133 -15.93 -5.46 -9.18
CA ASP A 133 -15.93 -6.36 -10.34
C ASP A 133 -15.11 -5.77 -11.49
N ASP A 134 -15.40 -4.52 -11.88
CA ASP A 134 -14.69 -3.82 -12.95
C ASP A 134 -13.18 -3.75 -12.67
N LEU A 135 -12.81 -3.50 -11.40
CA LEU A 135 -11.40 -3.50 -10.99
C LEU A 135 -10.79 -4.90 -11.12
N PHE A 136 -11.40 -5.94 -10.56
CA PHE A 136 -10.83 -7.29 -10.55
C PHE A 136 -10.77 -7.86 -11.97
N GLU A 137 -11.78 -7.64 -12.79
CA GLU A 137 -11.79 -8.04 -14.20
C GLU A 137 -10.67 -7.34 -14.98
N THR A 138 -10.44 -6.05 -14.72
CA THR A 138 -9.32 -5.31 -15.35
C THR A 138 -7.96 -5.88 -14.92
N LEU A 139 -7.80 -6.20 -13.63
CA LEU A 139 -6.55 -6.73 -13.09
C LEU A 139 -6.24 -8.17 -13.53
N PHE A 140 -7.27 -8.98 -13.79
CA PHE A 140 -7.17 -10.37 -14.24
C PHE A 140 -7.45 -10.54 -15.73
N SER A 141 -7.25 -9.49 -16.54
CA SER A 141 -7.38 -9.56 -17.99
C SER A 141 -6.03 -9.54 -18.70
N THR A 142 -5.90 -10.37 -19.73
CA THR A 142 -4.74 -10.38 -20.65
C THR A 142 -4.86 -9.35 -21.78
N VAL A 143 -6.08 -8.85 -22.04
CA VAL A 143 -6.37 -7.80 -23.01
C VAL A 143 -7.49 -6.93 -22.46
N HIS A 144 -7.17 -5.70 -22.07
CA HIS A 144 -8.18 -4.74 -21.61
C HIS A 144 -8.18 -3.52 -22.53
N ARG A 145 -9.32 -3.28 -23.20
CA ARG A 145 -9.54 -2.11 -24.09
C ARG A 145 -8.48 -1.95 -25.21
N GLY A 146 -7.98 -3.06 -25.75
CA GLY A 146 -7.00 -3.05 -26.84
C GLY A 146 -5.54 -2.91 -26.39
N SER A 147 -5.27 -2.76 -25.08
CA SER A 147 -3.92 -2.82 -24.53
C SER A 147 -3.49 -4.26 -24.29
N ALA A 148 -2.27 -4.60 -24.72
CA ALA A 148 -1.65 -5.89 -24.46
C ALA A 148 -1.21 -6.01 -22.98
N LEU A 149 -1.13 -7.26 -22.49
CA LEU A 149 -0.58 -7.58 -21.18
C LEU A 149 0.82 -6.95 -20.98
N PRO A 150 1.13 -6.37 -19.80
CA PRO A 150 2.46 -5.88 -19.49
C PRO A 150 3.56 -6.94 -19.69
N LEU A 151 4.61 -6.59 -20.44
CA LEU A 151 5.72 -7.50 -20.77
C LEU A 151 6.36 -8.11 -19.52
N ALA A 152 6.51 -7.32 -18.45
CA ALA A 152 7.08 -7.78 -17.19
C ALA A 152 6.30 -8.93 -16.54
N ILE A 153 4.96 -8.96 -16.69
CA ILE A 153 4.13 -10.04 -16.13
C ILE A 153 4.38 -11.34 -16.88
N LYS A 154 4.32 -11.30 -18.22
CA LYS A 154 4.57 -12.48 -19.07
C LYS A 154 5.98 -13.01 -18.85
N TYR A 155 6.99 -12.15 -18.94
CA TYR A 155 8.39 -12.54 -18.77
C TYR A 155 8.64 -13.16 -17.39
N MET A 156 8.08 -12.58 -16.32
CA MET A 156 8.20 -13.14 -14.97
C MET A 156 7.48 -14.48 -14.84
N PHE A 157 6.28 -14.63 -15.40
CA PHE A 157 5.52 -15.88 -15.31
C PHE A 157 6.19 -17.03 -16.06
N ASP A 158 6.75 -16.75 -17.23
CA ASP A 158 7.53 -17.72 -18.00
C ASP A 158 8.77 -18.15 -17.23
N PHE A 159 9.49 -17.19 -16.65
CA PHE A 159 10.63 -17.48 -15.79
C PHE A 159 10.25 -18.42 -14.63
N LEU A 160 9.11 -18.21 -13.98
CA LEU A 160 8.65 -19.08 -12.89
C LEU A 160 8.29 -20.49 -13.36
N ASP A 161 7.66 -20.61 -14.53
CA ASP A 161 7.37 -21.91 -15.13
C ASP A 161 8.66 -22.65 -15.48
N GLU A 162 9.66 -21.96 -16.05
CA GLU A 162 10.99 -22.54 -16.30
C GLU A 162 11.72 -22.96 -15.02
N GLN A 163 11.63 -22.17 -13.95
CA GLN A 163 12.21 -22.56 -12.66
C GLN A 163 11.51 -23.80 -12.10
N ALA A 164 10.19 -23.90 -12.26
CA ALA A 164 9.45 -25.10 -11.84
C ALA A 164 9.90 -26.32 -12.65
N ASP A 165 10.06 -26.18 -13.98
CA ASP A 165 10.57 -27.23 -14.87
C ASP A 165 11.99 -27.68 -14.47
N LYS A 166 12.91 -26.74 -14.23
CA LYS A 166 14.29 -27.02 -13.78
C LYS A 166 14.35 -27.83 -12.48
N HIS A 167 13.34 -27.68 -11.61
CA HIS A 167 13.22 -28.40 -10.36
C HIS A 167 12.28 -29.62 -10.42
N ASN A 168 11.84 -30.04 -11.61
CA ASN A 168 10.87 -31.13 -11.82
C ASN A 168 9.53 -30.95 -11.10
N ILE A 169 9.11 -29.70 -10.89
CA ILE A 169 7.84 -29.34 -10.24
C ILE A 169 6.76 -29.23 -11.31
N HIS A 170 5.99 -30.30 -11.47
CA HIS A 170 4.91 -30.39 -12.45
C HIS A 170 3.53 -30.12 -11.83
N ASP A 171 3.44 -29.94 -10.51
CA ASP A 171 2.19 -29.63 -9.81
C ASP A 171 1.69 -28.21 -10.18
N PRO A 172 0.54 -28.08 -10.86
CA PRO A 172 -0.04 -26.78 -11.22
C PRO A 172 -0.38 -25.92 -10.01
N HIS A 173 -0.71 -26.51 -8.86
CA HIS A 173 -1.00 -25.76 -7.63
C HIS A 173 0.23 -25.04 -7.09
N VAL A 174 1.41 -25.65 -7.20
CA VAL A 174 2.67 -25.02 -6.79
C VAL A 174 2.98 -23.84 -7.71
N ARG A 175 2.84 -24.01 -9.03
CA ARG A 175 3.05 -22.91 -10.00
C ARG A 175 2.05 -21.77 -9.82
N HIS A 176 0.77 -22.09 -9.58
CA HIS A 176 -0.25 -21.11 -9.25
C HIS A 176 0.12 -20.35 -7.97
N THR A 177 0.52 -21.08 -6.92
CA THR A 177 0.94 -20.48 -5.65
C THR A 177 2.16 -19.58 -5.86
N TRP A 178 3.12 -19.98 -6.68
CA TRP A 178 4.25 -19.14 -7.06
C TRP A 178 3.74 -17.87 -7.73
N LYS A 179 2.96 -17.96 -8.81
CA LYS A 179 2.44 -16.78 -9.53
C LYS A 179 1.62 -15.83 -8.63
N SER A 180 0.77 -16.37 -7.74
CA SER A 180 0.04 -15.57 -6.74
C SER A 180 0.96 -14.92 -5.70
N ASN A 181 2.08 -15.57 -5.37
CA ASN A 181 2.99 -15.16 -4.30
C ASN A 181 4.35 -14.64 -4.81
N CYS A 182 4.57 -14.32 -6.08
CA CYS A 182 5.94 -14.36 -6.62
C CYS A 182 6.89 -13.17 -6.37
N THR A 183 7.31 -13.05 -5.13
CA THR A 183 8.60 -12.49 -4.70
C THR A 183 9.14 -13.28 -3.52
N ALA A 184 8.81 -14.57 -3.41
CA ALA A 184 9.68 -15.50 -2.74
C ALA A 184 9.91 -16.71 -3.63
N ARG A 185 11.17 -17.14 -3.64
CA ARG A 185 11.69 -18.44 -4.09
C ARG A 185 12.24 -18.55 -5.51
N VAL A 186 13.25 -17.73 -5.84
CA VAL A 186 14.27 -18.16 -6.83
C VAL A 186 15.70 -18.25 -6.26
N LYS A 187 15.87 -18.27 -4.94
CA LYS A 187 17.16 -18.61 -4.29
C LYS A 187 17.07 -19.57 -3.10
N ALA A 188 15.98 -20.33 -2.96
CA ALA A 188 15.80 -21.26 -1.84
C ALA A 188 16.20 -22.72 -2.15
N ALA A 189 16.82 -23.00 -3.30
CA ALA A 189 17.32 -24.33 -3.64
C ALA A 189 18.83 -24.53 -3.34
N ALA A 190 19.52 -23.52 -2.81
CA ALA A 190 20.95 -23.57 -2.51
C ALA A 190 21.30 -23.44 -1.03
N PHE A 191 20.32 -23.30 -0.13
CA PHE A 191 20.55 -23.17 1.32
C PHE A 191 19.95 -24.32 2.12
N SER A 192 20.65 -24.67 3.19
CA SER A 192 20.40 -25.82 4.05
C SER A 192 19.00 -25.80 4.70
N GLU A 193 18.51 -26.99 5.01
CA GLU A 193 17.21 -27.33 5.63
C GLU A 193 16.83 -26.48 6.87
N LEU A 194 17.78 -25.82 7.52
CA LEU A 194 17.61 -25.04 8.76
C LEU A 194 17.09 -23.60 8.55
N GLU A 195 17.14 -23.02 7.35
CA GLU A 195 16.59 -21.68 7.08
C GLU A 195 15.13 -21.69 6.60
N ARG A 196 14.56 -22.87 6.32
CA ARG A 196 13.14 -23.02 5.92
C ARG A 196 12.14 -22.48 6.92
N GLN A 197 12.49 -22.40 8.20
CA GLN A 197 11.55 -22.02 9.26
C GLN A 197 11.56 -20.54 9.63
N ARG A 198 12.45 -19.70 9.06
CA ARG A 198 12.49 -18.25 9.40
C ARG A 198 12.12 -17.29 8.30
N GLU A 199 11.88 -17.73 7.07
CA GLU A 199 11.60 -16.79 5.97
C GLU A 199 10.41 -17.22 5.11
N LEU A 200 9.24 -17.22 5.75
CA LEU A 200 7.95 -17.54 5.15
C LEU A 200 7.17 -16.27 4.74
N ARG A 201 7.86 -15.18 4.37
CA ARG A 201 7.22 -13.87 4.21
C ARG A 201 7.81 -12.97 3.13
N LEU A 202 7.96 -13.46 1.90
CA LEU A 202 7.99 -12.55 0.75
C LEU A 202 7.03 -13.03 -0.35
N GLU A 203 6.16 -12.13 -0.82
CA GLU A 203 4.99 -12.46 -1.66
C GLU A 203 4.94 -11.43 -2.81
N SER A 204 5.05 -11.69 -4.12
CA SER A 204 4.70 -10.66 -5.13
C SER A 204 4.22 -11.16 -6.48
N LEU A 205 2.96 -10.93 -6.71
CA LEU A 205 2.63 -9.95 -7.74
C LEU A 205 1.24 -9.43 -7.41
N PRO A 206 0.20 -10.29 -7.31
CA PRO A 206 -1.09 -9.85 -6.81
C PRO A 206 -1.02 -9.44 -5.33
N LEU A 207 -0.34 -10.21 -4.47
CA LEU A 207 -0.35 -9.95 -3.02
C LEU A 207 0.53 -8.77 -2.56
N ARG A 208 1.55 -8.35 -3.32
CA ARG A 208 2.37 -7.17 -2.97
C ARG A 208 2.10 -5.94 -3.80
N PHE A 209 1.96 -6.08 -5.11
CA PHE A 209 1.75 -4.90 -5.93
C PHE A 209 0.28 -4.50 -5.89
N TRP A 210 -0.61 -5.39 -6.35
CA TRP A 210 -2.03 -5.05 -6.47
C TRP A 210 -2.72 -4.83 -5.13
N VAL A 211 -2.52 -5.69 -4.14
CA VAL A 211 -3.05 -5.46 -2.78
C VAL A 211 -2.54 -4.14 -2.20
N ASN A 212 -1.28 -3.78 -2.42
CA ASN A 212 -0.73 -2.53 -1.90
C ASN A 212 -1.33 -1.31 -2.61
N VAL A 213 -1.49 -1.35 -3.93
CA VAL A 213 -2.14 -0.27 -4.70
C VAL A 213 -3.63 -0.15 -4.32
N ILE A 214 -4.35 -1.26 -4.17
CA ILE A 214 -5.75 -1.27 -3.73
C ILE A 214 -5.89 -0.65 -2.33
N LYS A 215 -5.01 -1.02 -1.39
CA LYS A 215 -5.02 -0.47 -0.03
C LYS A 215 -4.52 0.98 0.03
N ASN A 216 -3.64 1.37 -0.87
CA ASN A 216 -2.95 2.66 -0.86
C ASN A 216 -3.10 3.39 -2.19
N PRO A 217 -4.32 3.80 -2.56
CA PRO A 217 -4.55 4.53 -3.82
C PRO A 217 -3.83 5.89 -3.86
N GLN A 218 -3.44 6.45 -2.71
CA GLN A 218 -2.63 7.67 -2.62
C GLN A 218 -1.20 7.50 -3.18
N PHE A 219 -0.74 6.28 -3.44
CA PHE A 219 0.53 6.04 -4.15
C PHE A 219 0.41 6.28 -5.66
N VAL A 220 -0.81 6.29 -6.20
CA VAL A 220 -1.09 6.47 -7.64
C VAL A 220 -1.76 7.81 -7.90
N PHE A 221 -2.60 8.29 -6.98
CA PHE A 221 -3.40 9.49 -7.14
C PHE A 221 -3.12 10.50 -6.01
N ASP A 222 -3.18 11.79 -6.33
CA ASP A 222 -3.11 12.88 -5.35
C ASP A 222 -4.44 12.99 -4.60
N ILE A 223 -4.63 12.12 -3.60
CA ILE A 223 -5.86 12.02 -2.81
C ILE A 223 -5.54 11.87 -1.32
N HIS A 224 -6.43 12.38 -0.47
CA HIS A 224 -6.40 12.12 0.96
C HIS A 224 -7.20 10.86 1.30
N LYS A 225 -6.54 9.85 1.89
CA LYS A 225 -7.18 8.62 2.35
C LYS A 225 -7.60 8.75 3.82
N GLY A 226 -8.91 8.86 4.08
CA GLY A 226 -9.47 8.83 5.42
C GLY A 226 -9.48 7.42 6.05
N SER A 227 -9.59 7.34 7.37
CA SER A 227 -9.56 6.06 8.13
C SER A 227 -10.68 5.09 7.76
N ILE A 228 -11.89 5.61 7.48
CA ILE A 228 -13.03 4.77 7.06
C ILE A 228 -12.78 4.18 5.66
N THR A 229 -12.23 4.98 4.75
CA THR A 229 -11.87 4.52 3.40
C THR A 229 -10.78 3.45 3.45
N ASP A 230 -9.77 3.62 4.31
CA ASP A 230 -8.72 2.62 4.54
C ASP A 230 -9.28 1.27 5.02
N ALA A 231 -10.23 1.30 5.97
CA ALA A 231 -10.91 0.10 6.44
C ALA A 231 -11.72 -0.59 5.33
N CYS A 232 -12.43 0.17 4.49
CA CYS A 232 -13.20 -0.37 3.37
C CYS A 232 -12.29 -1.00 2.29
N LEU A 233 -11.20 -0.31 1.93
CA LEU A 233 -10.23 -0.83 0.96
C LEU A 233 -9.51 -2.07 1.47
N SER A 234 -9.29 -2.18 2.78
CA SER A 234 -8.74 -3.39 3.40
C SER A 234 -9.65 -4.62 3.22
N VAL A 235 -10.98 -4.44 3.25
CA VAL A 235 -11.94 -5.53 2.96
C VAL A 235 -11.89 -5.95 1.50
N VAL A 236 -11.81 -5.00 0.57
CA VAL A 236 -11.69 -5.28 -0.88
C VAL A 236 -10.36 -5.98 -1.17
N ALA A 237 -9.27 -5.50 -0.59
CA ALA A 237 -7.95 -6.10 -0.72
C ALA A 237 -7.92 -7.54 -0.17
N GLN A 238 -8.54 -7.80 0.99
CA GLN A 238 -8.66 -9.17 1.51
C GLN A 238 -9.43 -10.08 0.55
N THR A 239 -10.51 -9.58 -0.05
CA THR A 239 -11.30 -10.33 -1.04
C THR A 239 -10.46 -10.66 -2.29
N PHE A 240 -9.63 -9.71 -2.75
CA PHE A 240 -8.68 -9.93 -3.84
C PHE A 240 -7.67 -11.03 -3.49
N MET A 241 -7.12 -11.00 -2.28
CA MET A 241 -6.19 -12.03 -1.78
C MET A 241 -6.86 -13.42 -1.73
N ASP A 242 -8.07 -13.48 -1.20
CA ASP A 242 -8.83 -14.74 -1.09
C ASP A 242 -9.16 -15.34 -2.47
N SER A 243 -9.32 -14.48 -3.49
CA SER A 243 -9.53 -14.87 -4.89
C SER A 243 -8.28 -15.47 -5.54
N CYS A 244 -7.09 -15.10 -5.07
CA CYS A 244 -5.81 -15.63 -5.56
C CYS A 244 -5.37 -16.92 -4.84
N SER A 245 -6.11 -17.35 -3.82
CA SER A 245 -5.77 -18.53 -3.02
C SER A 245 -6.23 -19.84 -3.67
N THR A 246 -5.39 -20.87 -3.59
CA THR A 246 -5.74 -22.25 -3.97
C THR A 246 -6.52 -23.00 -2.88
N SER A 247 -6.60 -22.47 -1.66
CA SER A 247 -7.31 -23.13 -0.55
C SER A 247 -8.83 -23.01 -0.65
N GLU A 248 -9.53 -24.08 -0.29
CA GLU A 248 -10.99 -24.04 -0.19
C GLU A 248 -11.44 -23.12 0.95
N HIS A 249 -12.47 -22.33 0.66
CA HIS A 249 -13.01 -21.35 1.59
C HIS A 249 -14.01 -22.01 2.53
N ARG A 250 -13.54 -22.56 3.67
CA ARG A 250 -14.42 -23.12 4.71
C ARG A 250 -15.03 -22.00 5.52
N LEU A 251 -16.29 -21.69 5.23
CA LEU A 251 -17.07 -20.70 5.97
C LEU A 251 -17.85 -21.37 7.09
N GLY A 252 -17.80 -20.76 8.27
CA GLY A 252 -18.52 -21.18 9.47
C GLY A 252 -19.06 -19.98 10.23
N LYS A 253 -19.77 -20.24 11.32
CA LYS A 253 -20.37 -19.19 12.17
C LYS A 253 -19.33 -18.24 12.77
N ASP A 254 -18.09 -18.70 12.93
CA ASP A 254 -16.97 -17.92 13.47
C ASP A 254 -16.12 -17.24 12.37
N SER A 255 -16.56 -17.29 11.11
CA SER A 255 -15.85 -16.62 10.01
C SER A 255 -15.99 -15.10 10.12
N PRO A 256 -14.90 -14.34 9.92
CA PRO A 256 -14.93 -12.88 9.91
C PRO A 256 -15.97 -12.31 8.93
N SER A 257 -16.65 -11.23 9.32
CA SER A 257 -17.74 -10.62 8.53
C SER A 257 -17.32 -10.23 7.12
N ASN A 258 -16.08 -9.78 6.92
CA ASN A 258 -15.52 -9.45 5.60
C ASN A 258 -15.40 -10.67 4.68
N LYS A 259 -15.14 -11.87 5.22
CA LYS A 259 -15.12 -13.12 4.44
C LYS A 259 -16.53 -13.56 4.05
N LEU A 260 -17.49 -13.42 4.97
CA LEU A 260 -18.90 -13.71 4.69
C LEU A 260 -19.48 -12.76 3.63
N LEU A 261 -19.02 -11.50 3.64
CA LEU A 261 -19.50 -10.45 2.76
C LEU A 261 -19.28 -10.80 1.27
N TYR A 262 -18.14 -11.37 0.88
CA TYR A 262 -17.79 -11.76 -0.50
C TYR A 262 -17.76 -13.27 -0.76
N ALA A 263 -18.21 -14.07 0.19
CA ALA A 263 -18.23 -15.53 0.13
C ALA A 263 -18.79 -16.11 -1.19
N LYS A 264 -19.87 -15.51 -1.71
CA LYS A 264 -20.56 -15.99 -2.91
C LYS A 264 -19.84 -15.63 -4.21
N ASP A 265 -18.99 -14.60 -4.19
CA ASP A 265 -18.32 -14.05 -5.37
C ASP A 265 -16.91 -14.62 -5.55
N ILE A 266 -16.25 -15.02 -4.45
CA ILE A 266 -14.90 -15.61 -4.46
C ILE A 266 -14.75 -16.77 -5.45
N PRO A 267 -15.67 -17.75 -5.56
CA PRO A 267 -15.53 -18.83 -6.54
C PRO A 267 -15.46 -18.32 -7.98
N SER A 268 -16.24 -17.29 -8.33
CA SER A 268 -16.21 -16.66 -9.65
C SER A 268 -14.86 -15.97 -9.88
N TYR A 269 -14.36 -15.20 -8.90
CA TYR A 269 -13.06 -14.54 -9.03
C TYR A 269 -11.89 -15.53 -9.13
N LYS A 270 -11.94 -16.65 -8.40
CA LYS A 270 -10.94 -17.73 -8.55
C LYS A 270 -10.90 -18.26 -9.98
N SER A 271 -12.07 -18.46 -10.61
CA SER A 271 -12.13 -18.89 -12.01
C SER A 271 -11.51 -17.86 -12.98
N TRP A 272 -11.58 -16.56 -12.65
CA TRP A 272 -10.92 -15.52 -13.44
C TRP A 272 -9.40 -15.57 -13.29
N VAL A 273 -8.89 -15.78 -12.08
CA VAL A 273 -7.45 -15.94 -11.80
C VAL A 273 -6.88 -17.16 -12.53
N GLU A 274 -7.56 -18.30 -12.44
CA GLU A 274 -7.16 -19.53 -13.14
C GLU A 274 -7.09 -19.32 -14.65
N ARG A 275 -8.12 -18.68 -15.22
CA ARG A 275 -8.15 -18.32 -16.65
C ARG A 275 -7.03 -17.36 -17.02
N TYR A 276 -6.81 -16.32 -16.22
CA TYR A 276 -5.76 -15.33 -16.42
C TYR A 276 -4.37 -15.99 -16.49
N TYR A 277 -4.03 -16.85 -15.54
CA TYR A 277 -2.76 -17.57 -15.54
C TYR A 277 -2.63 -18.54 -16.73
N ALA A 278 -3.72 -19.23 -17.08
CA ALA A 278 -3.74 -20.14 -18.23
C ALA A 278 -3.56 -19.38 -19.56
N ASP A 279 -4.17 -18.21 -19.70
CA ASP A 279 -4.08 -17.42 -20.93
C ASP A 279 -2.71 -16.76 -21.07
N ILE A 280 -2.09 -16.30 -19.98
CA ILE A 280 -0.70 -15.81 -20.01
C ILE A 280 0.27 -16.92 -20.46
N ALA A 281 0.09 -18.15 -19.96
CA ALA A 281 0.95 -19.27 -20.35
C ALA A 281 0.87 -19.60 -21.84
N LYS A 282 -0.26 -19.31 -22.51
CA LYS A 282 -0.44 -19.50 -23.95
C LYS A 282 0.14 -18.37 -24.80
N LEU A 283 0.44 -17.22 -24.21
CA LEU A 283 1.04 -16.11 -24.95
C LEU A 283 2.45 -16.49 -25.45
N PRO A 284 2.88 -15.95 -26.61
CA PRO A 284 4.23 -16.19 -27.10
C PRO A 284 5.26 -15.74 -26.06
N ALA A 285 6.33 -16.53 -25.91
CA ALA A 285 7.45 -16.18 -25.05
C ALA A 285 8.10 -14.87 -25.53
N ILE A 286 8.51 -14.03 -24.57
CA ILE A 286 9.23 -12.79 -24.85
C ILE A 286 10.70 -13.13 -24.96
N SER A 287 11.37 -12.68 -26.04
CA SER A 287 12.79 -12.91 -26.20
C SER A 287 13.61 -12.05 -25.23
N ASP A 288 14.79 -12.54 -24.82
CA ASP A 288 15.74 -11.74 -24.02
C ASP A 288 16.11 -10.43 -24.72
N GLN A 289 16.17 -10.43 -26.05
CA GLN A 289 16.45 -9.22 -26.83
C GLN A 289 15.35 -8.17 -26.65
N ASP A 290 14.07 -8.57 -26.78
CA ASP A 290 12.94 -7.67 -26.62
C ASP A 290 12.81 -7.16 -25.18
N MET A 291 13.02 -8.04 -24.20
CA MET A 291 12.97 -7.66 -22.79
C MET A 291 14.10 -6.71 -22.42
N ASN A 292 15.33 -6.95 -22.92
CA ASN A 292 16.45 -6.04 -22.71
C ASN A 292 16.23 -4.69 -23.39
N ALA A 293 15.66 -4.65 -24.59
CA ALA A 293 15.30 -3.41 -25.26
C ALA A 293 14.25 -2.62 -24.45
N TYR A 294 13.21 -3.30 -23.95
CA TYR A 294 12.21 -2.70 -23.07
C TYR A 294 12.84 -2.13 -21.79
N LEU A 295 13.69 -2.90 -21.10
CA LEU A 295 14.36 -2.46 -19.86
C LEU A 295 15.33 -1.30 -20.09
N ALA A 296 16.04 -1.30 -21.23
CA ALA A 296 16.92 -0.19 -21.61
C ALA A 296 16.12 1.10 -21.85
N GLU A 297 14.97 1.01 -22.51
CA GLU A 297 14.10 2.16 -22.73
C GLU A 297 13.50 2.68 -21.41
N GLN A 298 13.03 1.80 -20.52
CA GLN A 298 12.58 2.21 -19.18
C GLN A 298 13.69 2.89 -18.38
N SER A 299 14.92 2.33 -18.42
CA SER A 299 16.09 2.93 -17.74
C SER A 299 16.41 4.31 -18.30
N ARG A 300 16.28 4.50 -19.61
CA ARG A 300 16.49 5.79 -20.29
C ARG A 300 15.44 6.82 -19.89
N LEU A 301 14.16 6.43 -19.83
CA LEU A 301 13.06 7.33 -19.48
C LEU A 301 13.19 7.87 -18.06
N HIS A 302 13.64 7.04 -17.12
CA HIS A 302 13.71 7.38 -15.69
C HIS A 302 15.13 7.72 -15.19
N ALA A 303 16.10 7.90 -16.09
CA ALA A 303 17.52 8.06 -15.76
C ALA A 303 17.83 9.26 -14.82
N VAL A 304 16.99 10.29 -14.85
CA VAL A 304 17.18 11.54 -14.11
C VAL A 304 16.15 11.76 -12.99
N GLU A 305 15.26 10.79 -12.76
CA GLU A 305 14.20 10.93 -11.75
C GLU A 305 14.70 10.73 -10.32
N PHE A 306 15.79 9.99 -10.15
CA PHE A 306 16.29 9.59 -8.84
C PHE A 306 17.73 10.06 -8.59
N ASN A 307 18.02 10.50 -7.36
CA ASN A 307 19.39 10.82 -6.94
C ASN A 307 20.14 9.54 -6.55
N MET A 308 20.93 9.02 -7.48
CA MET A 308 21.72 7.80 -7.28
C MET A 308 22.76 7.94 -6.17
N LEU A 309 23.36 9.12 -5.99
CA LEU A 309 24.39 9.32 -4.96
C LEU A 309 23.81 9.21 -3.54
N SER A 310 22.61 9.75 -3.32
CA SER A 310 21.90 9.59 -2.04
C SER A 310 21.58 8.13 -1.76
N ALA A 311 21.09 7.39 -2.75
CA ALA A 311 20.82 5.96 -2.59
C ALA A 311 22.09 5.15 -2.28
N LEU A 312 23.20 5.45 -2.99
CA LEU A 312 24.50 4.80 -2.75
C LEU A 312 25.04 5.10 -1.35
N ASN A 313 24.88 6.32 -0.85
CA ASN A 313 25.30 6.68 0.50
C ASN A 313 24.52 5.90 1.58
N GLU A 314 23.20 5.77 1.42
CA GLU A 314 22.38 4.95 2.32
C GLU A 314 22.75 3.47 2.24
N ILE A 315 23.00 2.94 1.04
CA ILE A 315 23.45 1.54 0.85
C ILE A 315 24.82 1.32 1.49
N TYR A 316 25.74 2.27 1.37
CA TYR A 316 27.08 2.18 1.94
C TYR A 316 27.05 2.00 3.47
N SER A 317 26.06 2.58 4.16
CA SER A 317 25.90 2.37 5.61
C SER A 317 25.79 0.89 5.99
N TYR A 318 25.14 0.08 5.15
CA TYR A 318 25.05 -1.37 5.33
C TYR A 318 26.37 -2.07 4.95
N VAL A 319 27.02 -1.63 3.87
CA VAL A 319 28.32 -2.19 3.45
C VAL A 319 29.38 -2.00 4.53
N SER A 320 29.44 -0.80 5.13
CA SER A 320 30.36 -0.52 6.23
C SER A 320 30.03 -1.30 7.49
N LYS A 321 28.73 -1.54 7.77
CA LYS A 321 28.28 -2.24 8.97
C LYS A 321 28.55 -3.75 8.92
N TYR A 322 28.43 -4.36 7.75
CA TYR A 322 28.56 -5.81 7.54
C TYR A 322 29.79 -6.16 6.68
N SER A 323 30.84 -5.36 6.78
CA SER A 323 32.00 -5.43 5.89
C SER A 323 32.73 -6.77 6.00
N GLU A 324 32.93 -7.28 7.22
CA GLU A 324 33.60 -8.57 7.45
C GLU A 324 32.81 -9.73 6.83
N GLU A 325 31.49 -9.78 7.05
CA GLU A 325 30.63 -10.82 6.49
C GLU A 325 30.55 -10.75 4.96
N LEU A 326 30.49 -9.53 4.40
CA LEU A 326 30.49 -9.32 2.96
C LEU A 326 31.79 -9.77 2.32
N ILE A 327 32.94 -9.37 2.88
CA ILE A 327 34.26 -9.76 2.38
C ILE A 327 34.42 -11.28 2.48
N GLY A 328 34.10 -11.87 3.63
CA GLY A 328 34.17 -13.32 3.82
C GLY A 328 33.30 -14.10 2.82
N ALA A 329 32.09 -13.61 2.52
CA ALA A 329 31.23 -14.22 1.50
C ALA A 329 31.82 -14.10 0.08
N LEU A 330 32.41 -12.95 -0.26
CA LEU A 330 33.05 -12.72 -1.56
C LEU A 330 34.34 -13.54 -1.75
N GLU A 331 35.03 -13.90 -0.68
CA GLU A 331 36.19 -14.80 -0.73
C GLU A 331 35.79 -16.27 -0.90
N GLN A 332 34.63 -16.66 -0.39
CA GLN A 332 34.13 -18.03 -0.55
C GLN A 332 33.62 -18.28 -1.98
N ASP A 333 33.04 -17.27 -2.63
CA ASP A 333 32.54 -17.38 -3.99
C ASP A 333 33.67 -17.41 -5.05
N GLU A 334 33.65 -18.40 -5.94
CA GLU A 334 34.71 -18.57 -6.94
C GLU A 334 34.70 -17.48 -8.02
N GLN A 335 33.52 -17.00 -8.44
CA GLN A 335 33.41 -15.95 -9.45
C GLN A 335 33.88 -14.61 -8.89
N ALA A 336 33.50 -14.31 -7.64
CA ALA A 336 33.92 -13.11 -6.92
C ALA A 336 35.44 -13.06 -6.72
N ARG A 337 36.08 -14.19 -6.38
CA ARG A 337 37.55 -14.29 -6.31
C ARG A 337 38.22 -14.04 -7.66
N ARG A 338 37.72 -14.62 -8.75
CA ARG A 338 38.25 -14.38 -10.11
C ARG A 338 38.21 -12.90 -10.49
N GLN A 339 37.19 -12.18 -10.05
CA GLN A 339 37.01 -10.74 -10.31
C GLN A 339 37.63 -9.83 -9.22
N ARG A 340 38.24 -10.41 -8.18
CA ARG A 340 38.82 -9.72 -7.02
C ARG A 340 37.83 -8.76 -6.34
N LEU A 341 36.57 -9.19 -6.16
CA LEU A 341 35.52 -8.32 -5.63
C LEU A 341 35.73 -7.95 -4.16
N ALA A 342 36.21 -8.88 -3.32
CA ALA A 342 36.54 -8.61 -1.91
C ALA A 342 37.51 -7.43 -1.78
N TYR A 343 38.61 -7.48 -2.54
CA TYR A 343 39.60 -6.41 -2.59
C TYR A 343 39.01 -5.06 -3.06
N LYS A 344 38.08 -5.06 -4.01
CA LYS A 344 37.41 -3.82 -4.45
C LYS A 344 36.53 -3.22 -3.34
N VAL A 345 35.86 -4.06 -2.55
CA VAL A 345 35.07 -3.60 -1.39
C VAL A 345 35.99 -3.02 -0.32
N GLU A 346 37.12 -3.66 -0.03
CA GLU A 346 38.14 -3.12 0.89
C GLU A 346 38.69 -1.77 0.42
N GLN A 347 38.99 -1.62 -0.87
CA GLN A 347 39.40 -0.34 -1.45
C GLN A 347 38.33 0.75 -1.27
N LEU A 348 37.06 0.39 -1.50
CA LEU A 348 35.93 1.30 -1.34
C LEU A 348 35.76 1.74 0.12
N ILE A 349 35.84 0.81 1.07
CA ILE A 349 35.79 1.11 2.51
C ILE A 349 36.97 2.02 2.90
N GLY A 350 38.18 1.67 2.43
CA GLY A 350 39.38 2.48 2.63
C GLY A 350 39.19 3.91 2.13
N ALA A 351 38.77 4.09 0.88
CA ALA A 351 38.55 5.42 0.29
C ALA A 351 37.53 6.27 1.07
N MET A 352 36.42 5.67 1.50
CA MET A 352 35.36 6.35 2.26
C MET A 352 35.77 6.67 3.69
N SER A 353 36.72 5.92 4.28
CA SER A 353 37.23 6.18 5.64
C SER A 353 38.22 7.35 5.73
N PHE A 354 38.79 7.81 4.60
CA PHE A 354 39.64 9.02 4.57
C PHE A 354 38.85 10.33 4.47
N GLU A 355 37.53 10.27 4.22
CA GLU A 355 36.65 11.45 4.09
C GLU A 355 35.77 11.71 5.33
N SER A 356 35.98 10.98 6.44
CA SER A 356 35.23 11.14 7.70
C SER A 356 35.96 11.98 8.75
#